data_AF-A0A4P2VM23-F1
#
_entry.id   AF-A0A4P2VM23-F1
#
_cell.length_a   1.000
_cell.length_b   1.000
_cell.length_c   1.000
_cell.angle_alpha   90.00
_cell.angle_beta   90.00
_cell.angle_gamma   90.00
#
_symmetry.space_group_name_H-M   'P 1'
#
loop_
_entity.id
_entity.type
_entity.pdbx_description
1 polymer ?
#
loop_
_entity_poly.entity_id
_entity_poly.type
_entity_poly.pdbx_seq_one_letter_code
_entity_poly.pdbx_strand_id
1 'polypeptide(L)'
;MKNFIITLLLLCVSVIAYAEDYFVACYYYDTVTNENSSNPSLMEPSKIYIGASSNYYWALGGKGSDKLTLHGNIKDGFFVEKIYTRSDIIKSCERAIEKGVVLWPSKKSYKLYDFKASRSNFHAYEYPIRFIKDNFKKSKIKQIIVFGDSLSDTGNLKRWTKVIPYYPYWYGRFSNGFIWPDYLSNTTQIPIFNFAYGGAKTAGSNEILIDNFSDKVDTKVAKLISGSSKLAIADYLNNYLTVNSYKSKTKAIYKPKEALYIIWIGSNDYVADFEFRKITNLLLKDKESEKKINIIIKNTVRNIMKQIKTLYLKDAYYFLVMNIPDIGKSPAVLSAKYAKYNDEIKDKQELSEKLSAITNKHNIELQSAIDALNKKLKDKINIFYLDIARNFDSYINNKDFYADENFNYGYSLLNSNIPVIGKKETFIQSSCYTGGYTKVAIINSLSNESYYKKSLEHTCKNNHKEVDKNTIFWDSPHPTSLSHCWLSYAVQKKLEDLELIKKTNLSMSDYKEFCLNKDFILE
;
A
#
# COMPACT_ATOMS: atom_id res chain seq x y z
N MET A 1 -64.61 12.34 -38.60
CA MET A 1 -64.18 10.92 -38.52
C MET A 1 -62.94 10.70 -39.37
N LYS A 2 -61.78 10.50 -38.73
CA LYS A 2 -60.71 9.56 -39.14
C LYS A 2 -59.55 9.70 -38.16
N ASN A 3 -59.45 8.73 -37.26
CA ASN A 3 -58.30 8.52 -36.38
C ASN A 3 -57.09 8.13 -37.23
N PHE A 4 -55.96 8.81 -37.05
CA PHE A 4 -54.65 8.30 -37.47
C PHE A 4 -53.89 7.90 -36.21
N ILE A 5 -53.85 6.59 -35.96
CA ILE A 5 -52.98 5.97 -34.97
C ILE A 5 -51.59 5.89 -35.61
N ILE A 6 -50.64 6.66 -35.09
CA ILE A 6 -49.22 6.50 -35.43
C ILE A 6 -48.66 5.43 -34.48
N THR A 7 -48.50 4.22 -35.00
CA THR A 7 -47.82 3.13 -34.31
C THR A 7 -46.32 3.44 -34.28
N LEU A 8 -45.80 3.88 -33.13
CA LEU A 8 -44.37 4.05 -32.93
C LEU A 8 -43.74 2.65 -32.78
N LEU A 9 -43.12 2.16 -33.85
CA LEU A 9 -42.35 0.92 -33.83
C LEU A 9 -41.12 1.13 -32.93
N LEU A 10 -41.18 0.65 -31.69
CA LEU A 10 -39.98 0.50 -30.85
C LEU A 10 -39.09 -0.57 -31.47
N LEU A 11 -38.15 -0.13 -32.31
CA LEU A 11 -36.97 -0.91 -32.65
C LEU A 11 -36.16 -1.11 -31.36
N CYS A 12 -36.38 -2.24 -30.68
CA CYS A 12 -35.42 -2.80 -29.75
C CYS A 12 -34.14 -3.11 -30.52
N VAL A 13 -33.27 -2.11 -30.66
CA VAL A 13 -31.88 -2.35 -31.04
C VAL A 13 -31.27 -3.13 -29.87
N SER A 14 -31.16 -4.44 -30.05
CA SER A 14 -30.31 -5.26 -29.21
C SER A 14 -28.90 -4.68 -29.28
N VAL A 15 -28.49 -3.97 -28.23
CA VAL A 15 -27.11 -3.49 -28.08
C VAL A 15 -26.27 -4.74 -27.85
N ILE A 16 -25.79 -5.33 -28.94
CA ILE A 16 -24.69 -6.29 -28.89
C ILE A 16 -23.51 -5.48 -28.36
N ALA A 17 -23.16 -5.70 -27.09
CA ALA A 17 -21.98 -5.10 -26.50
C ALA A 17 -20.76 -5.66 -27.24
N TYR A 18 -20.18 -4.88 -28.14
CA TYR A 18 -18.86 -5.18 -28.70
C TYR A 18 -17.88 -5.39 -27.53
N ALA A 19 -17.07 -6.45 -27.60
CA ALA A 19 -15.96 -6.62 -26.68
C ALA A 19 -15.04 -5.40 -26.83
N GLU A 20 -14.86 -4.63 -25.76
CA GLU A 20 -14.03 -3.43 -25.80
C GLU A 20 -12.55 -3.84 -25.72
N ASP A 21 -11.69 -3.26 -26.54
CA ASP A 21 -10.26 -3.56 -26.54
C ASP A 21 -9.55 -3.02 -25.29
N TYR A 22 -8.69 -3.85 -24.71
CA TYR A 22 -7.79 -3.51 -23.61
C TYR A 22 -6.34 -3.62 -24.09
N PHE A 23 -5.49 -2.73 -23.61
CA PHE A 23 -4.05 -2.70 -23.86
C PHE A 23 -3.28 -2.77 -22.55
N VAL A 24 -1.95 -2.87 -22.62
CA VAL A 24 -1.09 -2.89 -21.44
C VAL A 24 -0.34 -1.57 -21.28
N ALA A 25 -0.57 -0.88 -20.15
CA ALA A 25 0.24 0.24 -19.71
C ALA A 25 1.44 -0.28 -18.91
N CYS A 26 2.65 0.05 -19.34
CA CYS A 26 3.93 -0.40 -18.80
C CYS A 26 4.60 0.74 -18.03
N TYR A 27 4.46 0.72 -16.71
CA TYR A 27 4.98 1.74 -15.82
C TYR A 27 6.47 1.55 -15.56
N TYR A 28 7.23 2.63 -15.69
CA TYR A 28 8.69 2.58 -15.53
C TYR A 28 9.19 3.57 -14.48
N TYR A 29 10.33 3.25 -13.90
CA TYR A 29 11.08 4.13 -13.00
C TYR A 29 12.48 4.37 -13.54
N ASP A 30 13.05 5.53 -13.23
CA ASP A 30 14.44 5.87 -13.51
C ASP A 30 15.33 5.36 -12.37
N THR A 31 16.31 4.50 -12.68
CA THR A 31 17.29 4.01 -11.71
C THR A 31 18.31 5.08 -11.32
N VAL A 32 18.42 6.16 -12.11
CA VAL A 32 19.33 7.28 -11.84
C VAL A 32 18.58 8.41 -11.14
N THR A 33 18.93 8.64 -9.87
CA THR A 33 18.44 9.77 -9.07
C THR A 33 19.58 10.76 -8.82
N ASN A 34 19.48 11.98 -9.36
CA ASN A 34 20.45 13.06 -9.21
C ASN A 34 19.76 14.44 -9.18
N GLU A 35 20.54 15.52 -9.18
CA GLU A 35 20.07 16.91 -9.10
C GLU A 35 19.14 17.31 -10.25
N ASN A 36 19.26 16.64 -11.40
CA ASN A 36 18.43 16.83 -12.59
C ASN A 36 17.24 15.86 -12.64
N SER A 37 17.11 14.97 -11.66
CA SER A 37 15.98 14.04 -11.59
C SER A 37 14.73 14.82 -11.20
N SER A 38 13.92 15.13 -12.22
CA SER A 38 12.50 15.32 -12.07
C SER A 38 11.90 13.95 -11.76
N ASN A 39 11.98 13.50 -10.50
CA ASN A 39 11.22 12.32 -10.07
C ASN A 39 9.78 12.57 -10.53
N PRO A 40 9.21 11.77 -11.45
CA PRO A 40 8.03 12.21 -12.18
C PRO A 40 7.00 12.60 -11.13
N SER A 41 6.69 13.90 -11.12
CA SER A 41 5.48 14.39 -10.52
C SER A 41 4.39 13.67 -11.28
N LEU A 42 4.01 12.53 -10.71
CA LEU A 42 2.76 11.84 -10.86
C LEU A 42 2.66 10.77 -11.94
N MET A 43 2.06 9.67 -11.48
CA MET A 43 1.07 8.90 -12.22
C MET A 43 -0.11 9.83 -12.59
N GLU A 44 0.14 10.81 -13.45
CA GLU A 44 -0.93 11.55 -14.10
C GLU A 44 -1.43 10.70 -15.27
N PRO A 45 -2.72 10.33 -15.32
CA PRO A 45 -3.33 10.01 -16.59
C PRO A 45 -3.20 11.26 -17.45
N SER A 46 -2.36 11.16 -18.48
CA SER A 46 -1.89 12.27 -19.29
C SER A 46 -3.00 13.25 -19.63
N LYS A 47 -2.92 14.49 -19.12
CA LYS A 47 -3.48 15.60 -19.88
C LYS A 47 -2.50 15.83 -21.02
N ILE A 48 -2.94 15.61 -22.26
CA ILE A 48 -2.15 15.90 -23.45
C ILE A 48 -2.05 17.42 -23.56
N TYR A 49 -1.06 18.02 -22.89
CA TYR A 49 -0.48 19.29 -23.28
C TYR A 49 0.98 19.05 -23.65
N ILE A 50 1.48 19.84 -24.59
CA ILE A 50 2.88 19.78 -25.05
C ILE A 50 3.79 19.96 -23.82
N GLY A 51 4.61 18.94 -23.53
CA GLY A 51 5.57 18.93 -22.41
C GLY A 51 5.19 18.12 -21.17
N ALA A 52 3.98 17.55 -21.06
CA ALA A 52 3.63 16.67 -19.93
C ALA A 52 4.33 15.30 -20.04
N SER A 53 5.11 14.85 -19.05
CA SER A 53 5.78 13.54 -19.09
C SER A 53 4.81 12.39 -18.78
N SER A 54 4.71 11.39 -19.67
CA SER A 54 4.09 10.10 -19.33
C SER A 54 5.03 9.30 -18.43
N ASN A 55 4.49 8.56 -17.47
CA ASN A 55 5.24 7.65 -16.61
C ASN A 55 5.04 6.16 -16.99
N TYR A 56 4.46 5.92 -18.18
CA TYR A 56 4.30 4.61 -18.76
C TYR A 56 4.42 4.66 -20.28
N TYR A 57 4.70 3.49 -20.88
CA TYR A 57 4.58 3.24 -22.31
C TYR A 57 3.50 2.18 -22.58
N TRP A 58 2.89 2.19 -23.76
CA TRP A 58 2.01 1.10 -24.17
C TRP A 58 2.85 -0.09 -24.64
N ALA A 59 2.56 -1.29 -24.15
CA ALA A 59 3.26 -2.51 -24.56
C ALA A 59 3.15 -2.73 -26.08
N LEU A 60 4.19 -3.29 -26.71
CA LEU A 60 4.26 -3.49 -28.15
C LEU A 60 3.90 -4.92 -28.57
N GLY A 61 2.94 -5.05 -29.49
CA GLY A 61 2.50 -6.35 -30.02
C GLY A 61 3.54 -7.07 -30.89
N GLY A 62 4.52 -6.34 -31.42
CA GLY A 62 5.59 -6.88 -32.28
C GLY A 62 6.75 -5.89 -32.42
N LYS A 63 7.52 -6.01 -33.51
CA LYS A 63 8.63 -5.06 -33.82
C LYS A 63 8.13 -3.67 -34.24
N GLY A 64 6.86 -3.57 -34.64
CA GLY A 64 6.21 -2.31 -35.02
C GLY A 64 5.92 -1.38 -33.86
N SER A 65 5.02 -0.42 -34.09
CA SER A 65 4.58 0.55 -33.06
C SER A 65 3.16 0.25 -32.55
N ASP A 66 2.56 -0.86 -32.98
CA ASP A 66 1.21 -1.25 -32.60
C ASP A 66 1.15 -1.70 -31.14
N LYS A 67 0.12 -1.22 -30.44
CA LYS A 67 -0.15 -1.60 -29.06
C LYS A 67 -0.52 -3.07 -28.98
N LEU A 68 0.02 -3.77 -27.98
CA LEU A 68 -0.43 -5.12 -27.64
C LEU A 68 -1.86 -5.05 -27.12
N THR A 69 -2.76 -5.76 -27.81
CA THR A 69 -4.16 -5.90 -27.40
C THR A 69 -4.30 -7.16 -26.54
N LEU A 70 -4.94 -7.03 -25.40
CA LEU A 70 -5.22 -8.13 -24.48
C LEU A 70 -6.48 -8.89 -24.90
N HIS A 71 -6.52 -10.18 -24.58
CA HIS A 71 -7.59 -11.10 -24.98
C HIS A 71 -8.23 -11.73 -23.76
N GLY A 72 -9.27 -11.06 -23.25
CA GLY A 72 -9.80 -11.38 -21.94
C GLY A 72 -11.04 -10.58 -21.58
N ASN A 73 -11.45 -10.70 -20.32
CA ASN A 73 -12.56 -9.95 -19.75
C ASN A 73 -12.21 -9.56 -18.31
N ILE A 74 -12.86 -8.52 -17.80
CA ILE A 74 -12.76 -8.17 -16.38
C ILE A 74 -13.58 -9.11 -15.52
N LYS A 75 -13.00 -9.57 -14.41
CA LYS A 75 -13.64 -10.36 -13.35
C LYS A 75 -13.14 -9.87 -11.99
N ASP A 76 -14.06 -9.45 -11.12
CA ASP A 76 -13.77 -9.06 -9.73
C ASP A 76 -12.68 -7.99 -9.56
N GLY A 77 -12.53 -7.10 -10.56
CA GLY A 77 -11.49 -6.06 -10.57
C GLY A 77 -10.15 -6.46 -11.22
N PHE A 78 -10.09 -7.63 -11.89
CA PHE A 78 -8.90 -8.10 -12.59
C PHE A 78 -9.20 -8.30 -14.07
N PHE A 79 -8.25 -7.96 -14.94
CA PHE A 79 -8.33 -8.37 -16.34
C PHE A 79 -7.83 -9.81 -16.46
N VAL A 80 -8.68 -10.72 -16.92
CA VAL A 80 -8.34 -12.14 -17.07
C VAL A 80 -7.84 -12.42 -18.49
N GLU A 81 -6.52 -12.42 -18.66
CA GLU A 81 -5.81 -12.63 -19.92
C GLU A 81 -5.72 -14.12 -20.28
N LYS A 82 -6.13 -14.49 -21.50
CA LYS A 82 -6.27 -15.88 -21.95
C LYS A 82 -5.14 -16.35 -22.85
N ILE A 83 -4.47 -15.45 -23.56
CA ILE A 83 -3.52 -15.74 -24.63
C ILE A 83 -2.08 -15.48 -24.19
N TYR A 84 -1.81 -14.38 -23.51
CA TYR A 84 -0.44 -14.05 -23.10
C TYR A 84 -0.09 -14.61 -21.73
N THR A 85 1.20 -14.91 -21.53
CA THR A 85 1.80 -15.12 -20.20
C THR A 85 2.30 -13.79 -19.64
N ARG A 86 2.58 -13.75 -18.35
CA ARG A 86 3.23 -12.64 -17.66
C ARG A 86 4.59 -12.33 -18.29
N SER A 87 5.37 -13.36 -18.64
CA SER A 87 6.66 -13.21 -19.31
C SER A 87 6.53 -12.56 -20.68
N ASP A 88 5.48 -12.91 -21.45
CA ASP A 88 5.21 -12.26 -22.75
C ASP A 88 4.93 -10.76 -22.57
N ILE A 89 4.13 -10.41 -21.55
CA ILE A 89 3.81 -9.00 -21.25
C ILE A 89 5.03 -8.24 -20.77
N ILE A 90 5.87 -8.81 -19.90
CA ILE A 90 7.11 -8.17 -19.45
C ILE A 90 8.01 -7.86 -20.63
N LYS A 91 8.29 -8.85 -21.49
CA LYS A 91 9.11 -8.64 -22.70
C LYS A 91 8.52 -7.56 -23.61
N SER A 92 7.19 -7.54 -23.75
CA SER A 92 6.49 -6.53 -24.54
C SER A 92 6.64 -5.12 -23.94
N CYS A 93 6.57 -5.02 -22.61
CA CYS A 93 6.76 -3.79 -21.87
C CYS A 93 8.21 -3.29 -21.87
N GLU A 94 9.18 -4.17 -21.69
CA GLU A 94 10.61 -3.83 -21.76
C GLU A 94 10.97 -3.28 -23.13
N ARG A 95 10.52 -3.92 -24.22
CA ARG A 95 10.68 -3.37 -25.58
C ARG A 95 10.04 -1.99 -25.74
N ALA A 96 8.86 -1.78 -25.16
CA ALA A 96 8.18 -0.49 -25.22
C ALA A 96 8.98 0.59 -24.49
N ILE A 97 9.49 0.26 -23.29
CA ILE A 97 10.35 1.13 -22.51
C ILE A 97 11.64 1.40 -23.29
N GLU A 98 12.35 0.41 -23.81
CA GLU A 98 13.59 0.60 -24.55
C GLU A 98 13.41 1.47 -25.80
N LYS A 99 12.31 1.28 -26.54
CA LYS A 99 12.03 2.03 -27.77
C LYS A 99 11.65 3.48 -27.49
N GLY A 100 10.87 3.73 -26.44
CA GLY A 100 10.26 5.04 -26.18
C GLY A 100 9.36 5.53 -27.32
N VAL A 101 9.01 6.81 -27.31
CA VAL A 101 8.30 7.48 -28.41
C VAL A 101 8.89 8.87 -28.67
N VAL A 102 8.60 9.46 -29.84
CA VAL A 102 9.23 10.73 -30.27
C VAL A 102 9.06 11.86 -29.25
N LEU A 103 7.86 12.03 -28.69
CA LEU A 103 7.57 13.08 -27.70
C LEU A 103 8.07 12.73 -26.29
N TRP A 104 8.37 11.46 -26.03
CA TRP A 104 8.80 10.94 -24.73
C TRP A 104 9.90 9.90 -24.96
N PRO A 105 11.15 10.33 -25.20
CA PRO A 105 12.26 9.42 -25.45
C PRO A 105 12.57 8.63 -24.19
N SER A 106 13.03 7.39 -24.39
CA SER A 106 13.47 6.54 -23.30
C SER A 106 14.89 6.85 -22.82
N LYS A 107 15.22 6.37 -21.63
CA LYS A 107 16.59 6.34 -21.08
C LYS A 107 16.97 4.89 -20.78
N LYS A 108 18.26 4.56 -20.91
CA LYS A 108 18.81 3.24 -20.52
C LYS A 108 18.58 2.91 -19.05
N SER A 109 18.43 3.92 -18.21
CA SER A 109 18.13 3.79 -16.78
C SER A 109 16.67 3.49 -16.47
N TYR A 110 15.77 3.53 -17.46
CA TYR A 110 14.38 3.17 -17.24
C TYR A 110 14.18 1.67 -17.09
N LYS A 111 13.47 1.28 -16.04
CA LYS A 111 13.15 -0.11 -15.72
C LYS A 111 11.65 -0.27 -15.46
N LEU A 112 11.08 -1.38 -15.90
CA LEU A 112 9.68 -1.73 -15.65
C LEU A 112 9.49 -1.98 -14.15
N TYR A 113 8.44 -1.42 -13.54
CA TYR A 113 8.08 -1.74 -12.15
C TYR A 113 6.62 -2.14 -11.94
N ASP A 114 5.73 -1.85 -12.89
CA ASP A 114 4.33 -2.25 -12.83
C ASP A 114 3.76 -2.32 -14.25
N PHE A 115 2.72 -3.12 -14.44
CA PHE A 115 1.95 -3.12 -15.69
C PHE A 115 0.48 -3.44 -15.43
N LYS A 116 -0.41 -2.80 -16.18
CA LYS A 116 -1.86 -2.93 -15.99
C LYS A 116 -2.62 -2.94 -17.31
N ALA A 117 -3.75 -3.62 -17.30
CA ALA A 117 -4.72 -3.53 -18.37
C ALA A 117 -5.43 -2.17 -18.31
N SER A 118 -5.40 -1.43 -19.42
CA SER A 118 -6.06 -0.13 -19.56
C SER A 118 -6.53 0.07 -21.01
N ARG A 119 -7.54 0.91 -21.19
CA ARG A 119 -8.15 1.15 -22.52
C ARG A 119 -7.51 2.34 -23.24
N SER A 120 -7.15 3.36 -22.48
CA SER A 120 -6.60 4.58 -23.04
C SER A 120 -5.96 5.42 -21.96
N ASN A 121 -5.26 6.46 -22.41
CA ASN A 121 -4.67 7.47 -21.56
C ASN A 121 -5.69 8.23 -20.67
N PHE A 122 -6.97 8.24 -21.07
CA PHE A 122 -8.04 9.00 -20.41
C PHE A 122 -9.02 8.11 -19.66
N HIS A 123 -8.83 6.81 -19.71
CA HIS A 123 -9.72 5.89 -19.02
C HIS A 123 -9.45 5.97 -17.52
N ALA A 124 -10.50 6.17 -16.72
CA ALA A 124 -10.37 6.37 -15.28
C ALA A 124 -9.89 5.13 -14.52
N TYR A 125 -9.82 3.99 -15.20
CA TYR A 125 -9.64 2.69 -14.57
C TYR A 125 -8.61 1.82 -15.26
N GLU A 126 -7.80 1.19 -14.41
CA GLU A 126 -6.78 0.22 -14.76
C GLU A 126 -6.95 -1.02 -13.90
N TYR A 127 -6.55 -2.18 -14.43
CA TYR A 127 -6.76 -3.46 -13.79
C TYR A 127 -5.46 -4.25 -13.72
N PRO A 128 -5.14 -4.85 -12.56
CA PRO A 128 -4.11 -5.89 -12.51
C PRO A 128 -4.50 -7.04 -13.44
N ILE A 129 -3.50 -7.62 -14.09
CA ILE A 129 -3.70 -8.67 -15.09
C ILE A 129 -3.50 -10.04 -14.44
N ARG A 130 -4.51 -10.90 -14.58
CA ARG A 130 -4.45 -12.31 -14.20
C ARG A 130 -4.25 -13.16 -15.45
N PHE A 131 -3.14 -13.89 -15.49
CA PHE A 131 -2.76 -14.72 -16.64
C PHE A 131 -3.25 -16.16 -16.48
N ILE A 132 -4.18 -16.59 -17.33
CA ILE A 132 -4.73 -17.96 -17.28
C ILE A 132 -3.67 -19.00 -17.67
N LYS A 133 -2.75 -18.66 -18.57
CA LYS A 133 -1.65 -19.56 -18.96
C LYS A 133 -0.64 -19.80 -17.85
N ASP A 134 -0.45 -18.82 -16.98
CA ASP A 134 0.45 -18.94 -15.82
C ASP A 134 -0.27 -19.46 -14.58
N ASN A 135 -1.55 -19.82 -14.69
CA ASN A 135 -2.32 -20.30 -13.55
C ASN A 135 -1.51 -21.36 -12.79
N PHE A 136 -1.01 -20.96 -11.62
CA PHE A 136 -0.19 -21.82 -10.77
C PHE A 136 -1.07 -22.95 -10.29
N LYS A 137 -1.13 -24.08 -11.00
CA LYS A 137 -2.05 -25.19 -10.69
C LYS A 137 -1.96 -25.65 -9.22
N LYS A 138 -0.85 -25.33 -8.54
CA LYS A 138 -0.58 -25.61 -7.13
C LYS A 138 -1.05 -24.54 -6.12
N SER A 139 -1.25 -23.28 -6.52
CA SER A 139 -1.78 -22.24 -5.62
C SER A 139 -3.31 -22.29 -5.59
N LYS A 140 -3.94 -22.30 -4.42
CA LYS A 140 -5.41 -22.24 -4.28
C LYS A 140 -5.92 -20.86 -4.67
N ILE A 141 -5.26 -19.81 -4.19
CA ILE A 141 -5.55 -18.43 -4.56
C ILE A 141 -4.84 -18.04 -5.87
N LYS A 142 -5.45 -17.11 -6.60
CA LYS A 142 -5.03 -16.66 -7.94
C LYS A 142 -5.00 -15.14 -8.08
N GLN A 143 -5.54 -14.44 -7.09
CA GLN A 143 -5.55 -12.98 -7.01
C GLN A 143 -5.66 -12.53 -5.56
N ILE A 144 -5.10 -11.36 -5.25
CA ILE A 144 -5.11 -10.78 -3.90
C ILE A 144 -5.72 -9.39 -3.97
N ILE A 145 -6.59 -9.06 -3.03
CA ILE A 145 -7.13 -7.71 -2.84
C ILE A 145 -6.65 -7.20 -1.49
N VAL A 146 -6.00 -6.03 -1.46
CA VAL A 146 -5.43 -5.44 -0.24
C VAL A 146 -6.22 -4.21 0.17
N PHE A 147 -6.66 -4.17 1.42
CA PHE A 147 -7.21 -2.98 2.07
C PHE A 147 -6.31 -2.60 3.25
N GLY A 148 -5.84 -1.35 3.25
CA GLY A 148 -4.95 -0.88 4.30
C GLY A 148 -4.67 0.61 4.24
N ASP A 149 -3.52 0.99 4.79
CA ASP A 149 -3.06 2.36 4.89
C ASP A 149 -1.72 2.61 4.19
N SER A 150 -0.91 3.56 4.69
CA SER A 150 0.37 3.96 4.10
C SER A 150 1.38 2.83 4.04
N LEU A 151 1.32 1.85 4.94
CA LEU A 151 2.23 0.70 4.92
C LEU A 151 1.95 -0.26 3.76
N SER A 152 0.81 -0.08 3.07
CA SER A 152 0.42 -0.88 1.92
C SER A 152 0.15 -0.04 0.67
N ASP A 153 0.16 1.29 0.74
CA ASP A 153 -0.22 2.16 -0.37
C ASP A 153 0.83 2.18 -1.50
N THR A 154 0.48 1.62 -2.66
CA THR A 154 1.29 1.60 -3.89
C THR A 154 1.16 2.88 -4.74
N GLY A 155 0.72 3.99 -4.16
CA GLY A 155 0.58 5.30 -4.82
C GLY A 155 -0.86 5.74 -5.10
N ASN A 156 -1.87 5.11 -4.51
CA ASN A 156 -3.27 5.54 -4.59
C ASN A 156 -3.47 6.94 -4.01
N LEU A 157 -2.89 7.23 -2.83
CA LEU A 157 -2.95 8.58 -2.27
C LEU A 157 -2.22 9.60 -3.15
N LYS A 158 -1.08 9.22 -3.75
CA LYS A 158 -0.34 10.08 -4.67
C LYS A 158 -1.15 10.40 -5.92
N ARG A 159 -1.82 9.40 -6.51
CA ARG A 159 -2.72 9.59 -7.66
C ARG A 159 -3.87 10.55 -7.33
N TRP A 160 -4.39 10.49 -6.09
CA TRP A 160 -5.50 11.33 -5.64
C TRP A 160 -5.05 12.75 -5.27
N THR A 161 -4.04 12.90 -4.40
CA THR A 161 -3.54 14.21 -3.91
C THR A 161 -2.73 14.98 -4.92
N LYS A 162 -2.12 14.27 -5.88
CA LYS A 162 -1.08 14.77 -6.75
C LYS A 162 0.27 15.10 -6.09
N VAL A 163 0.40 15.00 -4.78
CA VAL A 163 1.60 15.47 -4.08
C VAL A 163 2.13 14.52 -3.01
N ILE A 164 1.28 13.75 -2.33
CA ILE A 164 1.66 12.99 -1.13
C ILE A 164 1.76 11.49 -1.44
N PRO A 165 2.85 10.81 -1.03
CA PRO A 165 4.06 11.39 -0.45
C PRO A 165 4.90 12.09 -1.53
N TYR A 166 5.59 13.18 -1.15
CA TYR A 166 6.45 13.92 -2.07
C TYR A 166 7.81 13.21 -2.26
N TYR A 167 8.67 13.65 -3.18
CA TYR A 167 10.07 13.16 -3.18
C TYR A 167 10.74 13.48 -1.83
N PRO A 168 11.60 12.62 -1.24
CA PRO A 168 12.29 11.44 -1.77
C PRO A 168 11.56 10.09 -1.66
N TYR A 169 10.26 10.08 -1.41
CA TYR A 169 9.50 8.84 -1.33
C TYR A 169 9.33 8.20 -2.72
N TRP A 170 9.40 6.87 -2.78
CA TRP A 170 9.52 6.13 -4.03
C TRP A 170 8.17 5.99 -4.75
N TYR A 171 7.99 6.74 -5.84
CA TYR A 171 6.84 6.65 -6.76
C TYR A 171 5.46 6.55 -6.06
N GLY A 172 5.27 7.35 -5.01
CA GLY A 172 4.02 7.44 -4.26
C GLY A 172 3.85 6.45 -3.10
N ARG A 173 4.83 5.61 -2.82
CA ARG A 173 4.87 4.74 -1.64
C ARG A 173 5.48 5.45 -0.46
N PHE A 174 5.00 5.18 0.74
CA PHE A 174 5.55 5.75 1.97
C PHE A 174 6.84 5.01 2.39
N SER A 175 7.81 4.92 1.48
CA SER A 175 9.10 4.26 1.69
C SER A 175 10.13 4.79 0.69
N ASN A 176 11.38 4.31 0.79
CA ASN A 176 12.47 4.62 -0.14
C ASN A 176 12.58 3.65 -1.34
N GLY A 177 11.61 2.73 -1.49
CA GLY A 177 11.57 1.75 -2.58
C GLY A 177 10.22 1.06 -2.66
N PHE A 178 10.25 -0.15 -3.22
CA PHE A 178 9.11 -1.07 -3.24
C PHE A 178 8.62 -1.40 -1.84
N ILE A 179 7.34 -1.70 -1.73
CA ILE A 179 6.70 -2.09 -0.46
C ILE A 179 6.21 -3.53 -0.51
N TRP A 180 5.76 -4.07 0.63
CA TRP A 180 5.46 -5.50 0.75
C TRP A 180 4.51 -6.08 -0.31
N PRO A 181 3.46 -5.37 -0.80
CA PRO A 181 2.62 -5.88 -1.89
C PRO A 181 3.38 -5.98 -3.21
N ASP A 182 4.31 -5.08 -3.49
CA ASP A 182 5.11 -5.12 -4.71
C ASP A 182 6.02 -6.35 -4.71
N TYR A 183 6.74 -6.57 -3.59
CA TYR A 183 7.56 -7.77 -3.40
C TYR A 183 6.71 -9.05 -3.45
N LEU A 184 5.55 -9.07 -2.80
CA LEU A 184 4.69 -10.25 -2.75
C LEU A 184 4.15 -10.60 -4.13
N SER A 185 3.71 -9.60 -4.89
CA SER A 185 3.25 -9.77 -6.28
C SER A 185 4.37 -10.33 -7.16
N ASN A 186 5.61 -9.89 -6.95
CA ASN A 186 6.75 -10.38 -7.71
C ASN A 186 7.12 -11.82 -7.38
N THR A 187 7.35 -12.12 -6.09
CA THR A 187 7.83 -13.45 -5.66
C THR A 187 6.79 -14.54 -5.85
N THR A 188 5.50 -14.21 -5.73
CA THR A 188 4.40 -15.18 -5.90
C THR A 188 3.82 -15.19 -7.31
N GLN A 189 4.09 -14.16 -8.11
CA GLN A 189 3.48 -13.89 -9.42
C GLN A 189 1.93 -13.82 -9.37
N ILE A 190 1.35 -13.63 -8.18
CA ILE A 190 -0.09 -13.45 -8.00
C ILE A 190 -0.41 -11.95 -8.11
N PRO A 191 -1.30 -11.55 -9.03
CA PRO A 191 -1.65 -10.14 -9.18
C PRO A 191 -2.35 -9.61 -7.94
N ILE A 192 -1.95 -8.41 -7.52
CA ILE A 192 -2.51 -7.72 -6.36
C ILE A 192 -3.31 -6.50 -6.82
N PHE A 193 -4.56 -6.41 -6.40
CA PHE A 193 -5.35 -5.19 -6.49
C PHE A 193 -5.35 -4.46 -5.15
N ASN A 194 -4.68 -3.32 -5.12
CA ASN A 194 -4.43 -2.57 -3.90
C ASN A 194 -5.37 -1.37 -3.74
N PHE A 195 -6.17 -1.40 -2.68
CA PHE A 195 -7.10 -0.34 -2.24
C PHE A 195 -6.64 0.34 -0.94
N ALA A 196 -5.36 0.23 -0.59
CA ALA A 196 -4.78 0.97 0.53
C ALA A 196 -4.57 2.45 0.18
N TYR A 197 -4.79 3.32 1.16
CA TYR A 197 -4.58 4.77 1.03
C TYR A 197 -3.79 5.28 2.23
N GLY A 198 -2.71 6.03 1.98
CA GLY A 198 -1.90 6.59 3.04
C GLY A 198 -2.70 7.37 4.08
N GLY A 199 -2.54 7.02 5.36
CA GLY A 199 -3.26 7.64 6.49
C GLY A 199 -4.70 7.16 6.71
N ALA A 200 -5.17 6.13 5.99
CA ALA A 200 -6.54 5.63 6.14
C ALA A 200 -6.78 5.12 7.57
N LYS A 201 -7.98 5.38 8.10
CA LYS A 201 -8.50 4.82 9.37
C LYS A 201 -9.46 3.65 9.09
N THR A 202 -9.82 2.87 10.11
CA THR A 202 -10.80 1.77 9.96
C THR A 202 -12.21 2.28 9.63
N ALA A 203 -12.61 3.42 10.14
CA ALA A 203 -13.88 4.05 9.77
C ALA A 203 -13.81 5.57 9.93
N GLY A 204 -14.85 6.21 9.39
CA GLY A 204 -14.99 7.65 9.29
C GLY A 204 -14.93 8.11 7.83
N SER A 205 -15.76 9.07 7.46
CA SER A 205 -15.23 10.22 6.74
C SER A 205 -14.32 10.95 7.73
N ASN A 206 -13.35 11.74 7.26
CA ASN A 206 -13.03 12.91 8.05
C ASN A 206 -14.36 13.70 8.11
N GLU A 207 -15.14 13.55 9.18
CA GLU A 207 -16.23 14.48 9.44
C GLU A 207 -15.56 15.83 9.59
N ILE A 208 -15.52 16.55 8.48
CA ILE A 208 -15.36 17.99 8.46
C ILE A 208 -16.68 18.50 9.04
N LEU A 209 -16.75 18.56 10.37
CA LEU A 209 -17.53 19.58 11.02
C LEU A 209 -16.88 20.90 10.64
N ILE A 210 -17.40 21.52 9.57
CA ILE A 210 -17.29 22.96 9.39
C ILE A 210 -18.24 23.54 10.42
N ASP A 211 -17.71 23.89 11.58
CA ASP A 211 -18.23 25.03 12.31
C ASP A 211 -17.02 25.89 12.69
N ASN A 212 -17.00 27.05 12.03
CA ASN A 212 -16.23 28.26 12.31
C ASN A 212 -14.92 28.07 13.07
N PHE A 213 -13.78 28.25 12.41
CA PHE A 213 -12.76 29.18 12.88
C PHE A 213 -11.72 29.43 11.78
N SER A 214 -11.48 30.70 11.54
CA SER A 214 -10.41 31.27 10.75
C SER A 214 -9.06 30.94 11.39
N ASP A 215 -8.23 30.17 10.68
CA ASP A 215 -6.84 30.54 10.40
C ASP A 215 -6.36 29.75 9.17
N LYS A 216 -5.92 30.52 8.18
CA LYS A 216 -5.87 30.15 6.77
C LYS A 216 -4.63 29.31 6.45
N VAL A 217 -4.89 28.30 5.60
CA VAL A 217 -3.97 27.50 4.74
C VAL A 217 -3.54 26.12 5.27
N ASP A 218 -3.10 25.95 6.51
CA ASP A 218 -2.55 24.64 6.94
C ASP A 218 -3.60 23.55 7.23
N THR A 219 -4.83 23.95 7.57
CA THR A 219 -5.87 23.00 8.02
C THR A 219 -6.70 22.42 6.88
N LYS A 220 -6.73 23.06 5.70
CA LYS A 220 -7.57 22.61 4.57
C LYS A 220 -6.96 21.44 3.79
N VAL A 221 -5.63 21.33 3.73
CA VAL A 221 -4.94 20.24 3.01
C VAL A 221 -4.69 19.03 3.93
N ALA A 222 -4.43 19.24 5.22
CA ALA A 222 -4.22 18.12 6.16
C ALA A 222 -5.52 17.42 6.60
N LYS A 223 -6.67 18.12 6.63
CA LYS A 223 -7.95 17.55 7.09
C LYS A 223 -8.74 16.74 6.04
N LEU A 224 -8.29 16.65 4.79
CA LEU A 224 -9.14 16.13 3.69
C LEU A 224 -8.75 14.75 3.12
N ILE A 225 -7.61 14.14 3.48
CA ILE A 225 -6.87 13.44 2.42
C ILE A 225 -6.79 11.90 2.43
N SER A 226 -7.00 11.18 3.53
CA SER A 226 -6.69 9.73 3.53
C SER A 226 -7.88 8.76 3.45
N GLY A 227 -9.12 9.25 3.61
CA GLY A 227 -10.31 8.39 3.59
C GLY A 227 -10.31 7.33 4.71
N SER A 228 -11.01 6.22 4.46
CA SER A 228 -11.02 5.05 5.36
C SER A 228 -11.08 3.76 4.57
N SER A 229 -10.61 2.66 5.15
CA SER A 229 -10.68 1.35 4.50
C SER A 229 -12.13 0.92 4.26
N LYS A 230 -13.10 1.41 5.07
CA LYS A 230 -14.53 1.26 4.80
C LYS A 230 -14.94 1.85 3.44
N LEU A 231 -14.48 3.06 3.12
CA LEU A 231 -14.76 3.71 1.84
C LEU A 231 -14.07 2.98 0.69
N ALA A 232 -12.84 2.54 0.90
CA ALA A 232 -12.08 1.77 -0.10
C ALA A 232 -12.76 0.42 -0.44
N ILE A 233 -13.29 -0.28 0.57
CA ILE A 233 -14.11 -1.49 0.36
C ILE A 233 -15.41 -1.15 -0.39
N ALA A 234 -16.07 -0.06 -0.04
CA ALA A 234 -17.27 0.37 -0.74
C ALA A 234 -16.97 0.70 -2.22
N ASP A 235 -15.85 1.35 -2.50
CA ASP A 235 -15.38 1.64 -3.86
C ASP A 235 -15.11 0.36 -4.65
N TYR A 236 -14.35 -0.58 -4.08
CA TYR A 236 -14.15 -1.90 -4.68
C TYR A 236 -15.49 -2.59 -5.04
N LEU A 237 -16.41 -2.66 -4.08
CA LEU A 237 -17.69 -3.35 -4.26
C LEU A 237 -18.63 -2.66 -5.26
N ASN A 238 -18.62 -1.33 -5.32
CA ASN A 238 -19.53 -0.58 -6.18
C ASN A 238 -19.00 -0.40 -7.60
N ASN A 239 -17.67 -0.28 -7.75
CA ASN A 239 -17.05 0.10 -9.01
C ASN A 239 -16.26 -1.06 -9.63
N TYR A 240 -15.55 -1.89 -8.86
CA TYR A 240 -14.64 -2.90 -9.43
C TYR A 240 -15.18 -4.33 -9.42
N LEU A 241 -16.09 -4.66 -8.50
CA LEU A 241 -16.73 -5.98 -8.44
C LEU A 241 -17.73 -6.14 -9.60
N THR A 242 -17.21 -6.44 -10.78
CA THR A 242 -17.98 -6.53 -12.03
C THR A 242 -17.54 -7.70 -12.90
N VAL A 243 -18.43 -8.10 -13.83
CA VAL A 243 -18.14 -9.04 -14.90
C VAL A 243 -18.22 -8.32 -16.26
N ASN A 244 -17.18 -8.44 -17.09
CA ASN A 244 -17.06 -7.89 -18.45
C ASN A 244 -16.92 -6.35 -18.57
N SER A 245 -17.49 -5.54 -17.68
CA SER A 245 -17.21 -4.09 -17.54
C SER A 245 -17.98 -3.50 -16.35
N TYR A 246 -17.72 -2.22 -16.01
CA TYR A 246 -18.49 -1.39 -15.05
C TYR A 246 -20.02 -1.46 -15.18
N LYS A 247 -20.54 -1.99 -16.29
CA LYS A 247 -21.97 -2.12 -16.58
C LYS A 247 -22.63 -3.35 -15.96
N SER A 248 -21.89 -4.41 -15.59
CA SER A 248 -22.48 -5.54 -14.85
C SER A 248 -22.11 -5.48 -13.37
N LYS A 249 -23.06 -4.99 -12.56
CA LYS A 249 -22.97 -4.99 -11.10
C LYS A 249 -23.34 -6.38 -10.58
N THR A 250 -22.48 -7.36 -10.80
CA THR A 250 -22.67 -8.70 -10.21
C THR A 250 -22.70 -8.56 -8.69
N LYS A 251 -23.73 -9.12 -8.05
CA LYS A 251 -23.92 -8.99 -6.60
C LYS A 251 -22.99 -9.89 -5.78
N ALA A 252 -22.21 -10.75 -6.43
CA ALA A 252 -21.38 -11.80 -5.84
C ALA A 252 -20.01 -11.88 -6.55
N ILE A 253 -18.97 -12.28 -5.81
CA ILE A 253 -17.62 -12.54 -6.31
C ILE A 253 -17.63 -13.78 -7.22
N TYR A 254 -16.99 -13.69 -8.39
CA TYR A 254 -17.06 -14.75 -9.42
C TYR A 254 -16.46 -16.08 -8.95
N LYS A 255 -15.30 -16.05 -8.28
CA LYS A 255 -14.64 -17.24 -7.72
C LYS A 255 -14.02 -16.96 -6.36
N PRO A 256 -14.82 -16.98 -5.27
CA PRO A 256 -14.33 -16.54 -3.96
C PRO A 256 -13.18 -17.37 -3.39
N LYS A 257 -13.12 -18.67 -3.72
CA LYS A 257 -12.03 -19.57 -3.29
C LYS A 257 -10.73 -19.38 -4.09
N GLU A 258 -10.71 -18.51 -5.09
CA GLU A 258 -9.49 -18.11 -5.80
C GLU A 258 -9.02 -16.69 -5.40
N ALA A 259 -9.75 -15.99 -4.54
CA ALA A 259 -9.43 -14.63 -4.10
C ALA A 259 -9.06 -14.58 -2.61
N LEU A 260 -7.97 -13.90 -2.29
CA LEU A 260 -7.59 -13.57 -0.90
C LEU A 260 -7.81 -12.09 -0.64
N TYR A 261 -8.50 -11.77 0.46
CA TYR A 261 -8.65 -10.41 0.95
C TYR A 261 -7.71 -10.18 2.13
N ILE A 262 -6.72 -9.31 1.95
CA ILE A 262 -5.80 -8.92 3.03
C ILE A 262 -6.29 -7.61 3.64
N ILE A 263 -6.48 -7.59 4.96
CA ILE A 263 -6.88 -6.39 5.71
C ILE A 263 -5.79 -6.07 6.73
N TRP A 264 -5.15 -4.92 6.55
CA TRP A 264 -4.14 -4.40 7.47
C TRP A 264 -4.31 -2.91 7.68
N ILE A 265 -4.97 -2.58 8.78
CA ILE A 265 -5.46 -1.24 9.09
C ILE A 265 -5.64 -1.12 10.60
N GLY A 266 -5.52 0.08 11.14
CA GLY A 266 -5.87 0.35 12.54
C GLY A 266 -4.89 1.27 13.26
N SER A 267 -3.61 1.27 12.86
CA SER A 267 -2.59 2.14 13.49
C SER A 267 -3.04 3.60 13.49
N ASN A 268 -3.52 4.09 12.35
CA ASN A 268 -3.99 5.46 12.16
C ASN A 268 -5.19 5.85 13.04
N ASP A 269 -5.98 4.90 13.54
CA ASP A 269 -7.06 5.20 14.48
C ASP A 269 -6.51 5.72 15.82
N TYR A 270 -5.28 5.32 16.16
CA TYR A 270 -4.55 5.78 17.34
C TYR A 270 -3.64 6.97 17.02
N VAL A 271 -3.00 6.98 15.85
CA VAL A 271 -1.87 7.89 15.61
C VAL A 271 -2.12 9.02 14.62
N ALA A 272 -3.13 8.92 13.74
CA ALA A 272 -3.28 9.89 12.66
C ALA A 272 -3.94 11.19 13.16
N ASP A 273 -3.07 12.14 13.52
CA ASP A 273 -3.27 13.59 13.58
C ASP A 273 -1.91 14.31 13.52
N PHE A 274 -1.28 14.34 12.33
CA PHE A 274 -0.06 15.04 11.82
C PHE A 274 1.21 15.14 12.71
N GLU A 275 1.12 14.86 13.99
CA GLU A 275 2.07 15.03 15.09
C GLU A 275 1.63 14.18 16.31
N PHE A 276 0.78 13.16 16.12
CA PHE A 276 0.15 12.34 17.18
C PHE A 276 -0.67 13.14 18.21
N ARG A 277 -1.04 14.39 17.92
CA ARG A 277 -1.56 15.36 18.91
C ARG A 277 -2.79 14.87 19.65
N LYS A 278 -3.71 14.17 18.98
CA LYS A 278 -4.94 13.73 19.63
C LYS A 278 -4.68 12.65 20.68
N ILE A 279 -3.85 11.66 20.36
CA ILE A 279 -3.54 10.60 21.32
C ILE A 279 -2.63 11.12 22.42
N THR A 280 -1.63 11.98 22.11
CA THR A 280 -0.77 12.55 23.15
C THR A 280 -1.55 13.50 24.05
N ASN A 281 -2.42 14.37 23.51
CA ASN A 281 -3.29 15.21 24.34
C ASN A 281 -4.24 14.38 25.21
N LEU A 282 -4.82 13.30 24.66
CA LEU A 282 -5.67 12.39 25.41
C LEU A 282 -4.89 11.77 26.57
N LEU A 283 -3.69 11.26 26.31
CA LEU A 283 -2.81 10.66 27.33
C LEU A 283 -2.33 11.65 28.40
N LEU A 284 -2.10 12.92 28.02
CA LEU A 284 -1.59 13.96 28.91
C LEU A 284 -2.67 14.63 29.77
N LYS A 285 -3.79 14.98 29.15
CA LYS A 285 -4.75 15.95 29.71
C LYS A 285 -6.02 15.32 30.26
N ASP A 286 -6.28 14.06 29.93
CA ASP A 286 -7.57 13.43 30.21
C ASP A 286 -7.49 12.43 31.37
N LYS A 287 -8.18 12.75 32.46
CA LYS A 287 -8.28 11.87 33.64
C LYS A 287 -8.98 10.53 33.32
N GLU A 288 -9.82 10.48 32.27
CA GLU A 288 -10.48 9.26 31.79
C GLU A 288 -9.83 8.70 30.50
N SER A 289 -8.56 9.04 30.24
CA SER A 289 -7.83 8.63 29.04
C SER A 289 -7.93 7.13 28.76
N GLU A 290 -7.75 6.28 29.78
CA GLU A 290 -7.82 4.83 29.65
C GLU A 290 -9.19 4.34 29.12
N LYS A 291 -10.28 4.85 29.69
CA LYS A 291 -11.65 4.50 29.26
C LYS A 291 -11.90 4.93 27.81
N LYS A 292 -11.48 6.14 27.44
CA LYS A 292 -11.61 6.66 26.07
C LYS A 292 -10.77 5.86 25.07
N ILE A 293 -9.53 5.52 25.42
CA ILE A 293 -8.66 4.66 24.62
C ILE A 293 -9.30 3.29 24.40
N ASN A 294 -9.86 2.69 25.45
CA ASN A 294 -10.56 1.40 25.35
C ASN A 294 -11.77 1.48 24.40
N ILE A 295 -12.49 2.59 24.38
CA ILE A 295 -13.58 2.82 23.42
C ILE A 295 -13.04 2.91 21.99
N ILE A 296 -11.94 3.64 21.75
CA ILE A 296 -11.29 3.72 20.44
C ILE A 296 -10.88 2.32 19.97
N ILE A 297 -10.19 1.54 20.81
CA ILE A 297 -9.78 0.16 20.50
C ILE A 297 -10.97 -0.70 20.08
N LYS A 298 -12.03 -0.73 20.91
CA LYS A 298 -13.24 -1.49 20.61
C LYS A 298 -13.92 -1.02 19.32
N ASN A 299 -13.88 0.28 19.02
CA ASN A 299 -14.43 0.83 17.79
C ASN A 299 -13.62 0.39 16.57
N THR A 300 -12.29 0.53 16.62
CA THR A 300 -11.36 0.10 15.57
C THR A 300 -11.54 -1.38 15.23
N VAL A 301 -11.51 -2.27 16.24
CA VAL A 301 -11.73 -3.71 16.04
C VAL A 301 -13.12 -3.99 15.47
N ARG A 302 -14.18 -3.35 16.00
CA ARG A 302 -15.54 -3.52 15.48
C ARG A 302 -15.65 -3.09 14.01
N ASN A 303 -14.95 -2.04 13.61
CA ASN A 303 -14.95 -1.56 12.23
C ASN A 303 -14.27 -2.57 11.29
N ILE A 304 -13.12 -3.12 11.67
CA ILE A 304 -12.45 -4.20 10.92
C ILE A 304 -13.40 -5.41 10.77
N MET A 305 -14.07 -5.82 11.86
CA MET A 305 -15.03 -6.93 11.79
C MET A 305 -16.25 -6.63 10.91
N LYS A 306 -16.73 -5.38 10.90
CA LYS A 306 -17.80 -4.95 9.98
C LYS A 306 -17.35 -5.04 8.52
N GLN A 307 -16.11 -4.65 8.23
CA GLN A 307 -15.54 -4.72 6.87
C GLN A 307 -15.43 -6.16 6.36
N ILE A 308 -14.89 -7.07 7.18
CA ILE A 308 -14.87 -8.50 6.86
C ILE A 308 -16.28 -9.02 6.57
N LYS A 309 -17.25 -8.67 7.42
CA LYS A 309 -18.66 -9.06 7.21
C LYS A 309 -19.24 -8.49 5.91
N THR A 310 -18.93 -7.25 5.56
CA THR A 310 -19.38 -6.63 4.31
C THR A 310 -18.87 -7.39 3.08
N LEU A 311 -17.59 -7.78 3.08
CA LEU A 311 -17.00 -8.59 2.01
C LEU A 311 -17.58 -10.02 2.00
N TYR A 312 -17.73 -10.63 3.17
CA TYR A 312 -18.35 -11.95 3.31
C TYR A 312 -19.79 -12.00 2.77
N LEU A 313 -20.58 -10.93 2.96
CA LEU A 313 -21.93 -10.79 2.37
C LEU A 313 -21.92 -10.68 0.83
N LYS A 314 -20.73 -10.62 0.22
CA LYS A 314 -20.49 -10.68 -1.23
C LYS A 314 -19.80 -11.99 -1.65
N ASP A 315 -19.88 -13.00 -0.78
CA ASP A 315 -19.31 -14.34 -0.89
C ASP A 315 -17.80 -14.43 -0.68
N ALA A 316 -17.13 -13.37 -0.23
CA ALA A 316 -15.70 -13.41 0.04
C ALA A 316 -15.38 -14.49 1.09
N TYR A 317 -14.37 -15.30 0.79
CA TYR A 317 -14.14 -16.54 1.53
C TYR A 317 -12.81 -16.56 2.29
N TYR A 318 -11.68 -16.26 1.62
CA TYR A 318 -10.37 -16.22 2.26
C TYR A 318 -10.01 -14.80 2.69
N PHE A 319 -9.67 -14.65 3.96
CA PHE A 319 -9.17 -13.41 4.54
C PHE A 319 -7.84 -13.66 5.24
N LEU A 320 -6.91 -12.72 5.11
CA LEU A 320 -5.74 -12.61 5.97
C LEU A 320 -5.82 -11.27 6.69
N VAL A 321 -5.92 -11.31 8.02
CA VAL A 321 -5.96 -10.11 8.85
C VAL A 321 -4.65 -10.01 9.61
N MET A 322 -3.99 -8.87 9.46
CA MET A 322 -2.71 -8.57 10.09
C MET A 322 -2.96 -7.65 11.29
N ASN A 323 -2.33 -7.97 12.43
CA ASN A 323 -2.33 -7.07 13.56
C ASN A 323 -1.36 -5.89 13.33
N ILE A 324 -1.33 -4.92 14.24
CA ILE A 324 -0.47 -3.74 14.07
C ILE A 324 0.89 -3.94 14.77
N PRO A 325 2.01 -3.49 14.18
CA PRO A 325 3.31 -3.53 14.83
C PRO A 325 3.32 -2.63 16.07
N ASP A 326 4.17 -2.95 17.04
CA ASP A 326 4.30 -2.17 18.28
C ASP A 326 4.73 -0.72 18.00
N ILE A 327 3.74 0.18 18.04
CA ILE A 327 3.94 1.61 17.76
C ILE A 327 4.91 2.22 18.78
N GLY A 328 4.94 1.71 20.02
CA GLY A 328 5.81 2.19 21.08
C GLY A 328 7.29 1.91 20.84
N LYS A 329 7.63 1.03 19.89
CA LYS A 329 9.02 0.72 19.48
C LYS A 329 9.40 1.36 18.15
N SER A 330 8.53 2.20 17.58
CA SER A 330 8.76 2.87 16.30
C SER A 330 9.24 4.33 16.48
N PRO A 331 9.78 4.97 15.44
CA PRO A 331 10.14 6.39 15.46
C PRO A 331 8.97 7.34 15.76
N ALA A 332 7.72 6.84 15.73
CA ALA A 332 6.54 7.57 16.18
C ALA A 332 6.77 8.22 17.55
N VAL A 333 7.35 7.48 18.49
CA VAL A 333 7.68 7.97 19.84
C VAL A 333 8.58 9.19 19.77
N LEU A 334 9.64 9.12 18.95
CA LEU A 334 10.63 10.20 18.79
C LEU A 334 9.99 11.46 18.19
N SER A 335 9.13 11.30 17.20
CA SER A 335 8.48 12.43 16.50
C SER A 335 7.29 13.05 17.25
N ALA A 336 6.64 12.32 18.15
CA ALA A 336 5.42 12.77 18.81
C ALA A 336 5.67 13.87 19.84
N LYS A 337 4.78 14.86 19.92
CA LYS A 337 4.82 15.90 20.97
C LYS A 337 4.15 15.38 22.24
N TYR A 338 4.96 15.07 23.24
CA TYR A 338 4.55 14.63 24.58
C TYR A 338 5.54 15.22 25.59
N ALA A 339 5.08 16.17 26.42
CA ALA A 339 5.94 16.92 27.34
C ALA A 339 5.21 17.03 28.69
N LYS A 340 5.38 16.02 29.55
CA LYS A 340 4.73 15.90 30.85
C LYS A 340 5.71 16.24 31.98
N TYR A 341 6.96 15.81 31.84
CA TYR A 341 7.99 15.90 32.88
C TYR A 341 9.04 16.98 32.63
N ASN A 342 9.02 17.64 31.46
CA ASN A 342 10.11 18.49 30.97
C ASN A 342 11.46 17.75 30.91
N ASP A 343 11.41 16.44 30.69
CA ASP A 343 12.55 15.53 30.60
C ASP A 343 12.28 14.63 29.40
N GLU A 344 12.98 14.90 28.30
CA GLU A 344 12.73 14.24 27.02
C GLU A 344 12.82 12.72 27.14
N ILE A 345 13.81 12.19 27.87
CA ILE A 345 13.99 10.74 27.99
C ILE A 345 12.79 10.14 28.72
N LYS A 346 12.40 10.71 29.87
CA LYS A 346 11.24 10.21 30.65
C LYS A 346 9.93 10.35 29.89
N ASP A 347 9.73 11.47 29.20
CA ASP A 347 8.53 11.73 28.40
C ASP A 347 8.39 10.73 27.26
N LYS A 348 9.49 10.42 26.55
CA LYS A 348 9.51 9.46 25.45
C LYS A 348 9.38 8.02 25.93
N GLN A 349 9.97 7.70 27.09
CA GLN A 349 9.79 6.41 27.75
C GLN A 349 8.33 6.17 28.13
N GLU A 350 7.68 7.10 28.85
CA GLU A 350 6.26 6.94 29.21
C GLU A 350 5.36 6.84 27.97
N LEU A 351 5.65 7.63 26.93
CA LEU A 351 4.91 7.54 25.67
C LEU A 351 5.09 6.18 24.99
N SER A 352 6.32 5.66 24.96
CA SER A 352 6.64 4.33 24.41
C SER A 352 5.83 3.24 25.11
N GLU A 353 5.78 3.23 26.45
CA GLU A 353 5.00 2.25 27.21
C GLU A 353 3.51 2.34 26.91
N LYS A 354 2.96 3.57 26.92
CA LYS A 354 1.53 3.81 26.66
C LYS A 354 1.14 3.34 25.26
N LEU A 355 1.95 3.64 24.25
CA LEU A 355 1.68 3.21 22.87
C LEU A 355 1.85 1.69 22.70
N SER A 356 2.81 1.08 23.40
CA SER A 356 2.97 -0.39 23.42
C SER A 356 1.76 -1.05 24.06
N ALA A 357 1.27 -0.53 25.18
CA ALA A 357 0.07 -1.03 25.86
C ALA A 357 -1.20 -0.92 24.99
N ILE A 358 -1.37 0.21 24.28
CA ILE A 358 -2.47 0.39 23.31
C ILE A 358 -2.38 -0.65 22.20
N THR A 359 -1.19 -0.85 21.63
CA THR A 359 -0.96 -1.81 20.55
C THR A 359 -1.26 -3.23 21.00
N ASN A 360 -0.72 -3.65 22.15
CA ASN A 360 -0.95 -4.98 22.71
C ASN A 360 -2.44 -5.24 22.96
N LYS A 361 -3.14 -4.26 23.53
CA LYS A 361 -4.58 -4.37 23.78
C LYS A 361 -5.40 -4.43 22.49
N HIS A 362 -5.05 -3.64 21.47
CA HIS A 362 -5.66 -3.75 20.14
C HIS A 362 -5.48 -5.17 19.58
N ASN A 363 -4.25 -5.68 19.58
CA ASN A 363 -3.91 -6.96 18.98
C ASN A 363 -4.66 -8.13 19.66
N ILE A 364 -4.77 -8.12 21.00
CA ILE A 364 -5.54 -9.10 21.77
C ILE A 364 -7.04 -9.04 21.43
N GLU A 365 -7.62 -7.83 21.40
CA GLU A 365 -9.05 -7.63 21.09
C GLU A 365 -9.36 -8.02 19.63
N LEU A 366 -8.45 -7.72 18.70
CA LEU A 366 -8.59 -8.08 17.29
C LEU A 366 -8.57 -9.60 17.11
N GLN A 367 -7.59 -10.30 17.69
CA GLN A 367 -7.49 -11.75 17.61
C GLN A 367 -8.73 -12.42 18.21
N SER A 368 -9.16 -11.98 19.40
CA SER A 368 -10.37 -12.48 20.05
C SER A 368 -11.63 -12.30 19.19
N ALA A 369 -11.75 -11.15 18.50
CA ALA A 369 -12.87 -10.88 17.62
C ALA A 369 -12.86 -11.73 16.34
N ILE A 370 -11.67 -11.99 15.78
CA ILE A 370 -11.47 -12.89 14.63
C ILE A 370 -11.86 -14.32 15.03
N ASP A 371 -11.36 -14.82 16.16
CA ASP A 371 -11.65 -16.16 16.66
C ASP A 371 -13.14 -16.36 16.91
N ALA A 372 -13.80 -15.37 17.51
CA ALA A 372 -15.25 -15.38 17.71
C ALA A 372 -16.02 -15.42 16.38
N LEU A 373 -15.58 -14.66 15.36
CA LEU A 373 -16.22 -14.63 14.05
C LEU A 373 -16.02 -15.95 13.28
N ASN A 374 -14.80 -16.50 13.29
CA ASN A 374 -14.48 -17.81 12.73
C ASN A 374 -15.32 -18.91 13.41
N LYS A 375 -15.41 -18.93 14.74
CA LYS A 375 -16.24 -19.89 15.47
C LYS A 375 -17.72 -19.77 15.10
N LYS A 376 -18.22 -18.55 14.89
CA LYS A 376 -19.62 -18.29 14.52
C LYS A 376 -19.95 -18.73 13.10
N LEU A 377 -19.06 -18.48 12.14
CA LEU A 377 -19.30 -18.72 10.71
C LEU A 377 -18.77 -20.08 10.22
N LYS A 378 -17.88 -20.73 10.98
CA LYS A 378 -17.30 -22.05 10.71
C LYS A 378 -16.73 -22.12 9.28
N ASP A 379 -17.12 -23.15 8.53
CA ASP A 379 -16.69 -23.46 7.17
C ASP A 379 -17.19 -22.46 6.10
N LYS A 380 -18.07 -21.52 6.46
CA LYS A 380 -18.58 -20.50 5.53
C LYS A 380 -17.55 -19.41 5.21
N ILE A 381 -16.50 -19.28 6.01
CA ILE A 381 -15.45 -18.28 5.86
C ILE A 381 -14.13 -18.84 6.39
N ASN A 382 -13.00 -18.35 5.88
CA ASN A 382 -11.70 -18.63 6.45
C ASN A 382 -10.97 -17.31 6.72
N ILE A 383 -10.91 -16.91 7.99
CA ILE A 383 -10.15 -15.73 8.43
C ILE A 383 -8.86 -16.20 9.09
N PHE A 384 -7.74 -15.94 8.45
CA PHE A 384 -6.42 -16.21 8.98
C PHE A 384 -5.87 -14.98 9.69
N TYR A 385 -5.17 -15.19 10.79
CA TYR A 385 -4.47 -14.16 11.54
C TYR A 385 -2.96 -14.27 11.32
N LEU A 386 -2.31 -13.13 11.09
CA LEU A 386 -0.85 -13.00 11.04
C LEU A 386 -0.38 -11.96 12.08
N ASP A 387 0.51 -12.41 12.96
CA ASP A 387 1.06 -11.63 14.05
C ASP A 387 2.29 -10.82 13.60
N ILE A 388 2.02 -9.73 12.89
CA ILE A 388 3.03 -8.75 12.47
C ILE A 388 3.73 -8.10 13.66
N ALA A 389 3.06 -7.94 14.81
CA ALA A 389 3.69 -7.40 16.01
C ALA A 389 4.86 -8.27 16.49
N ARG A 390 4.67 -9.60 16.49
CA ARG A 390 5.75 -10.55 16.77
C ARG A 390 6.85 -10.49 15.71
N ASN A 391 6.50 -10.51 14.42
CA ASN A 391 7.50 -10.42 13.35
C ASN A 391 8.32 -9.13 13.44
N PHE A 392 7.66 -8.01 13.76
CA PHE A 392 8.31 -6.72 13.95
C PHE A 392 9.25 -6.72 15.16
N ASP A 393 8.85 -7.30 16.30
CA ASP A 393 9.76 -7.43 17.46
C ASP A 393 10.95 -8.32 17.11
N SER A 394 10.75 -9.46 16.44
CA SER A 394 11.87 -10.28 15.97
C SER A 394 12.80 -9.49 15.04
N TYR A 395 12.23 -8.76 14.06
CA TYR A 395 12.98 -8.00 13.07
C TYR A 395 13.90 -6.95 13.71
N ILE A 396 13.35 -6.06 14.56
CA ILE A 396 14.12 -4.96 15.14
C ILE A 396 15.18 -5.42 16.15
N ASN A 397 15.06 -6.65 16.66
CA ASN A 397 16.00 -7.25 17.61
C ASN A 397 16.98 -8.25 16.95
N ASN A 398 17.07 -8.29 15.62
CA ASN A 398 17.89 -9.28 14.89
C ASN A 398 17.62 -10.73 15.33
N LYS A 399 16.35 -11.08 15.53
CA LYS A 399 15.89 -12.44 15.83
C LYS A 399 15.18 -13.03 14.62
N ASP A 400 15.36 -14.32 14.39
CA ASP A 400 14.61 -15.08 13.40
C ASP A 400 13.07 -14.96 13.65
N PHE A 401 12.27 -15.06 12.60
CA PHE A 401 10.81 -14.95 12.72
C PHE A 401 10.15 -16.19 13.32
N TYR A 402 10.79 -17.35 13.21
CA TYR A 402 10.25 -18.66 13.57
C TYR A 402 11.07 -19.38 14.63
N ALA A 403 12.37 -19.08 14.71
CA ALA A 403 13.28 -19.55 15.76
C ALA A 403 13.65 -18.43 16.74
N ASP A 404 14.08 -18.78 17.96
CA ASP A 404 14.66 -17.82 18.91
C ASP A 404 16.18 -17.63 18.69
N GLU A 405 16.58 -17.65 17.42
CA GLU A 405 17.97 -17.55 16.99
C GLU A 405 18.28 -16.14 16.48
N ASN A 406 19.54 -15.73 16.57
CA ASN A 406 19.95 -14.44 16.02
C ASN A 406 20.02 -14.53 14.50
N PHE A 407 19.44 -13.56 13.81
CA PHE A 407 19.46 -13.45 12.36
C PHE A 407 19.82 -12.03 11.92
N ASN A 408 20.79 -11.91 11.03
CA ASN A 408 21.20 -10.64 10.46
C ASN A 408 20.38 -10.36 9.19
N TYR A 409 19.41 -9.46 9.29
CA TYR A 409 18.52 -9.05 8.20
C TYR A 409 19.17 -8.15 7.14
N GLY A 410 20.39 -7.68 7.36
CA GLY A 410 21.14 -6.82 6.44
C GLY A 410 20.84 -5.33 6.56
N TYR A 411 20.19 -4.89 7.65
CA TYR A 411 19.98 -3.48 7.94
C TYR A 411 21.09 -2.88 8.81
N SER A 412 21.30 -1.57 8.70
CA SER A 412 22.06 -0.74 9.63
C SER A 412 21.16 -0.24 10.76
N LEU A 413 21.67 -0.20 11.98
CA LEU A 413 20.98 0.41 13.13
C LEU A 413 21.15 1.93 13.12
N LEU A 414 20.09 2.64 13.47
CA LEU A 414 20.08 4.09 13.70
C LEU A 414 19.56 4.36 15.11
N ASN A 415 20.32 3.95 16.12
CA ASN A 415 19.92 4.10 17.53
C ASN A 415 19.65 5.57 17.88
N SER A 416 18.49 5.86 18.48
CA SER A 416 18.27 7.12 19.21
C SER A 416 18.93 7.08 20.60
N ASN A 417 18.77 8.15 21.37
CA ASN A 417 19.11 8.20 22.80
C ASN A 417 17.99 7.66 23.71
N ILE A 418 16.86 7.18 23.15
CA ILE A 418 15.71 6.70 23.93
C ILE A 418 15.79 5.17 24.05
N PRO A 419 16.04 4.63 25.26
CA PRO A 419 16.11 3.19 25.45
C PRO A 419 14.72 2.55 25.40
N VAL A 420 14.66 1.31 24.91
CA VAL A 420 13.47 0.47 24.99
C VAL A 420 13.39 -0.09 26.41
N ILE A 421 12.28 0.17 27.09
CA ILE A 421 12.13 -0.20 28.50
C ILE A 421 12.15 -1.72 28.67
N GLY A 422 12.87 -2.18 29.70
CA GLY A 422 13.06 -3.60 29.98
C GLY A 422 14.07 -4.31 29.09
N LYS A 423 14.71 -3.62 28.12
CA LYS A 423 15.79 -4.18 27.30
C LYS A 423 17.08 -3.39 27.50
N LYS A 424 18.14 -4.07 27.96
CA LYS A 424 19.46 -3.47 28.13
C LYS A 424 20.06 -3.17 26.74
N GLU A 425 20.67 -1.99 26.59
CA GLU A 425 21.41 -1.59 25.38
C GLU A 425 20.58 -1.62 24.07
N THR A 426 19.25 -1.62 24.17
CA THR A 426 18.34 -1.54 23.02
C THR A 426 17.69 -0.17 22.99
N PHE A 427 17.74 0.50 21.84
CA PHE A 427 17.22 1.85 21.67
C PHE A 427 16.14 1.89 20.59
N ILE A 428 15.18 2.81 20.75
CA ILE A 428 14.22 3.11 19.69
C ILE A 428 15.01 3.58 18.48
N GLN A 429 14.73 2.97 17.34
CA GLN A 429 15.41 3.30 16.09
C GLN A 429 14.89 4.63 15.55
N SER A 430 15.81 5.47 15.10
CA SER A 430 15.52 6.71 14.39
C SER A 430 15.18 6.42 12.93
N SER A 431 14.51 7.37 12.29
CA SER A 431 14.21 7.32 10.86
C SER A 431 15.38 7.85 10.04
N CYS A 432 15.62 7.27 8.87
CA CYS A 432 16.66 7.77 7.98
C CYS A 432 16.35 9.16 7.40
N TYR A 433 15.11 9.40 7.02
CA TYR A 433 14.62 10.63 6.43
C TYR A 433 13.77 11.43 7.42
N THR A 434 14.12 12.69 7.65
CA THR A 434 13.48 13.58 8.64
C THR A 434 12.70 14.73 8.03
N GLY A 435 12.65 14.85 6.70
CA GLY A 435 11.99 15.98 6.02
C GLY A 435 10.46 15.92 5.97
N GLY A 436 9.85 14.81 6.43
CA GLY A 436 8.39 14.60 6.46
C GLY A 436 7.76 14.32 5.09
N TYR A 437 6.56 13.75 5.07
CA TYR A 437 5.85 13.35 3.83
C TYR A 437 4.83 14.37 3.32
N THR A 438 4.44 15.35 4.15
CA THR A 438 3.33 16.30 3.90
C THR A 438 3.70 17.79 3.89
N LYS A 439 4.82 18.20 4.50
CA LYS A 439 4.88 19.54 5.13
C LYS A 439 5.66 20.65 4.39
N VAL A 440 6.59 20.37 3.49
CA VAL A 440 7.66 21.36 3.16
C VAL A 440 8.03 21.48 1.67
N ALA A 441 7.37 20.71 0.79
CA ALA A 441 7.67 20.67 -0.65
C ALA A 441 7.20 21.91 -1.44
N ILE A 442 6.15 22.61 -0.98
CA ILE A 442 5.59 23.79 -1.66
C ILE A 442 6.27 25.08 -1.19
N ILE A 443 6.72 25.18 0.07
CA ILE A 443 7.27 26.43 0.62
C ILE A 443 8.75 26.63 0.21
N ASN A 444 9.50 25.55 -0.06
CA ASN A 444 10.89 25.63 -0.57
C ASN A 444 11.01 25.62 -2.11
N SER A 445 9.90 25.57 -2.85
CA SER A 445 9.95 25.81 -4.31
C SER A 445 10.28 27.28 -4.66
N LEU A 446 10.55 28.10 -3.64
CA LEU A 446 10.93 29.51 -3.72
C LEU A 446 12.45 29.73 -3.64
N SER A 447 13.27 28.68 -3.46
CA SER A 447 14.74 28.75 -3.58
C SER A 447 15.22 28.10 -4.88
N ASN A 448 16.30 28.63 -5.48
CA ASN A 448 16.91 28.13 -6.72
C ASN A 448 17.60 26.75 -6.59
N GLU A 449 17.35 25.99 -5.52
CA GLU A 449 18.05 24.75 -5.20
C GLU A 449 17.18 23.51 -5.46
N SER A 450 17.77 22.47 -6.07
CA SER A 450 17.04 21.25 -6.43
C SER A 450 16.48 20.52 -5.19
N TYR A 451 15.24 20.01 -5.28
CA TYR A 451 14.63 19.17 -4.24
C TYR A 451 15.49 17.96 -3.87
N TYR A 452 16.24 17.44 -4.84
CA TYR A 452 17.20 16.37 -4.63
C TYR A 452 18.22 16.74 -3.55
N LYS A 453 18.91 17.89 -3.67
CA LYS A 453 19.89 18.36 -2.66
C LYS A 453 19.27 18.49 -1.28
N LYS A 454 18.14 19.19 -1.17
CA LYS A 454 17.45 19.39 0.10
C LYS A 454 17.03 18.06 0.75
N SER A 455 16.61 17.07 -0.06
CA SER A 455 16.28 15.75 0.48
C SER A 455 17.49 15.05 1.10
N LEU A 456 18.68 15.19 0.50
CA LEU A 456 19.92 14.58 0.97
C LEU A 456 20.39 15.16 2.30
N GLU A 457 20.13 16.44 2.57
CA GLU A 457 20.42 17.08 3.87
C GLU A 457 19.63 16.44 5.02
N HIS A 458 18.41 15.99 4.73
CA HIS A 458 17.51 15.36 5.69
C HIS A 458 17.58 13.82 5.68
N THR A 459 18.49 13.24 4.90
CA THR A 459 18.63 11.78 4.76
C THR A 459 19.90 11.30 5.47
N CYS A 460 19.77 10.21 6.22
CA CYS A 460 20.86 9.58 6.93
C CYS A 460 21.99 9.11 5.99
N LYS A 461 23.22 9.07 6.52
CA LYS A 461 24.41 8.64 5.79
C LYS A 461 25.14 7.54 6.54
N ASN A 462 25.72 6.61 5.78
CA ASN A 462 26.61 5.58 6.31
C ASN A 462 28.02 6.15 6.60
N ASN A 463 28.93 5.28 7.06
CA ASN A 463 30.32 5.65 7.37
C ASN A 463 31.11 6.17 6.15
N HIS A 464 30.67 5.84 4.93
CA HIS A 464 31.25 6.33 3.68
C HIS A 464 30.62 7.65 3.20
N LYS A 465 29.77 8.29 4.02
CA LYS A 465 29.02 9.52 3.72
C LYS A 465 28.01 9.38 2.57
N GLU A 466 27.62 8.15 2.24
CA GLU A 466 26.58 7.85 1.25
C GLU A 466 25.23 7.64 1.95
N VAL A 467 24.12 7.88 1.24
CA VAL A 467 22.78 7.62 1.78
C VAL A 467 22.63 6.16 2.17
N ASP A 468 22.31 5.90 3.44
CA ASP A 468 22.03 4.55 3.90
C ASP A 468 20.57 4.17 3.57
N LYS A 469 20.41 3.37 2.52
CA LYS A 469 19.10 2.90 2.06
C LYS A 469 18.57 1.71 2.86
N ASN A 470 19.41 1.08 3.69
CA ASN A 470 19.17 -0.20 4.33
C ASN A 470 19.04 -0.03 5.85
N THR A 471 18.21 0.91 6.30
CA THR A 471 17.87 1.10 7.72
C THR A 471 16.51 0.49 8.02
N ILE A 472 16.12 0.37 9.29
CA ILE A 472 14.79 -0.19 9.63
C ILE A 472 13.67 0.75 9.17
N PHE A 473 13.82 2.05 9.43
CA PHE A 473 12.80 3.07 9.18
C PHE A 473 13.25 4.09 8.15
N TRP A 474 12.39 4.34 7.17
CA TRP A 474 12.59 5.43 6.23
C TRP A 474 12.24 6.76 6.87
N ASP A 475 11.00 6.97 7.28
CA ASP A 475 10.55 8.17 8.00
C ASP A 475 9.89 7.77 9.33
N SER A 476 9.20 8.71 9.98
CA SER A 476 8.32 8.37 11.11
C SER A 476 6.87 8.31 10.62
N PRO A 477 6.19 7.14 10.68
CA PRO A 477 6.62 5.85 11.23
C PRO A 477 7.05 4.80 10.18
N HIS A 478 7.23 5.16 8.90
CA HIS A 478 7.23 4.16 7.83
C HIS A 478 8.58 3.42 7.65
N PRO A 479 8.55 2.10 7.39
CA PRO A 479 9.75 1.30 7.14
C PRO A 479 10.42 1.63 5.81
N THR A 480 11.70 1.23 5.68
CA THR A 480 12.38 1.20 4.37
C THR A 480 11.88 0.05 3.49
N SER A 481 12.27 0.07 2.21
CA SER A 481 12.05 -0.99 1.24
C SER A 481 12.59 -2.33 1.71
N LEU A 482 13.75 -2.33 2.40
CA LEU A 482 14.35 -3.53 2.99
C LEU A 482 13.44 -4.15 4.05
N SER A 483 12.95 -3.34 4.99
CA SER A 483 11.99 -3.79 6.00
C SER A 483 10.69 -4.30 5.37
N HIS A 484 10.21 -3.65 4.31
CA HIS A 484 9.05 -4.11 3.55
C HIS A 484 9.29 -5.42 2.79
N CYS A 485 10.50 -5.67 2.32
CA CYS A 485 10.86 -6.95 1.69
C CYS A 485 10.73 -8.10 2.71
N TRP A 486 11.21 -7.91 3.94
CA TRP A 486 11.04 -8.87 5.03
C TRP A 486 9.60 -9.01 5.52
N LEU A 487 8.81 -7.94 5.49
CA LEU A 487 7.37 -8.06 5.71
C LEU A 487 6.70 -8.92 4.64
N SER A 488 7.10 -8.78 3.38
CA SER A 488 6.63 -9.63 2.29
C SER A 488 6.97 -11.11 2.53
N TYR A 489 8.18 -11.41 3.04
CA TYR A 489 8.57 -12.76 3.45
C TYR A 489 7.61 -13.34 4.48
N ALA A 490 7.31 -12.60 5.55
CA ALA A 490 6.41 -13.06 6.62
C ALA A 490 5.00 -13.36 6.08
N VAL A 491 4.48 -12.49 5.19
CA VAL A 491 3.18 -12.71 4.53
C VAL A 491 3.25 -13.94 3.61
N GLN A 492 4.28 -14.05 2.77
CA GLN A 492 4.45 -15.17 1.85
C GLN A 492 4.52 -16.50 2.60
N LYS A 493 5.38 -16.60 3.62
CA LYS A 493 5.50 -17.82 4.45
C LYS A 493 4.21 -18.18 5.14
N LYS A 494 3.45 -17.20 5.65
CA LYS A 494 2.11 -17.46 6.19
C LYS A 494 1.18 -18.08 5.15
N LEU A 495 1.19 -17.59 3.91
CA LEU A 495 0.36 -18.14 2.83
C LEU A 495 0.82 -19.54 2.38
N GLU A 496 2.12 -19.80 2.43
CA GLU A 496 2.73 -21.12 2.17
C GLU A 496 2.33 -22.15 3.24
N ASP A 497 2.35 -21.76 4.52
CA ASP A 497 1.96 -22.63 5.65
C ASP A 497 0.46 -22.96 5.64
N LEU A 498 -0.36 -22.02 5.19
CA LEU A 498 -1.79 -22.23 4.98
C LEU A 498 -2.12 -22.98 3.68
N GLU A 499 -1.10 -23.35 2.90
CA GLU A 499 -1.22 -23.98 1.59
C GLU A 499 -2.14 -23.22 0.63
N LEU A 500 -2.19 -21.89 0.75
CA LEU A 500 -2.93 -21.03 -0.17
C LEU A 500 -2.13 -20.77 -1.44
N ILE A 501 -0.80 -20.74 -1.30
CA ILE A 501 0.15 -20.61 -2.40
C ILE A 501 1.14 -21.79 -2.38
N LYS A 502 1.82 -22.00 -3.50
CA LYS A 502 2.89 -23.00 -3.62
C LYS A 502 4.04 -22.63 -2.66
N LYS A 503 4.52 -23.60 -1.88
CA LYS A 503 5.73 -23.46 -1.06
C LYS A 503 6.95 -23.16 -1.92
N THR A 504 7.75 -22.18 -1.50
CA THR A 504 9.07 -21.92 -2.06
C THR A 504 10.14 -22.56 -1.17
N ASN A 505 11.22 -23.04 -1.79
CA ASN A 505 12.37 -23.58 -1.06
C ASN A 505 13.36 -22.48 -0.63
N LEU A 506 12.95 -21.20 -0.69
CA LEU A 506 13.81 -20.08 -0.31
C LEU A 506 14.01 -20.08 1.21
N SER A 507 15.28 -20.22 1.63
CA SER A 507 15.71 -20.01 3.01
C SER A 507 15.66 -18.51 3.36
N MET A 508 15.75 -18.18 4.66
CA MET A 508 15.92 -16.77 5.06
C MET A 508 17.21 -16.17 4.51
N SER A 509 18.28 -16.96 4.35
CA SER A 509 19.53 -16.49 3.73
C SER A 509 19.34 -16.13 2.25
N ASP A 510 18.68 -17.00 1.46
CA ASP A 510 18.39 -16.73 0.05
C ASP A 510 17.50 -15.48 -0.09
N TYR A 511 16.52 -15.35 0.82
CA TYR A 511 15.61 -14.22 0.82
C TYR A 511 16.30 -12.91 1.24
N LYS A 512 17.30 -12.97 2.11
CA LYS A 512 18.15 -11.82 2.44
C LYS A 512 18.91 -11.31 1.22
N GLU A 513 19.52 -12.21 0.45
CA GLU A 513 20.21 -11.84 -0.78
C GLU A 513 19.26 -11.18 -1.78
N PHE A 514 18.06 -11.73 -1.94
CA PHE A 514 16.99 -11.11 -2.72
C PHE A 514 16.65 -9.69 -2.23
N CYS A 515 16.45 -9.49 -0.92
CA CYS A 515 16.12 -8.17 -0.38
C CYS A 515 17.25 -7.14 -0.48
N LEU A 516 18.51 -7.58 -0.44
CA LEU A 516 19.68 -6.70 -0.55
C LEU A 516 20.08 -6.41 -1.99
N ASN A 517 19.60 -7.21 -2.95
CA ASN A 517 19.85 -6.96 -4.36
C ASN A 517 19.09 -5.69 -4.80
N LYS A 518 19.83 -4.70 -5.30
CA LYS A 518 19.33 -3.35 -5.57
C LYS A 518 18.51 -3.26 -6.86
N ASP A 519 18.62 -4.26 -7.72
CA ASP A 519 17.84 -4.35 -8.95
C ASP A 519 16.63 -5.24 -8.72
N PHE A 520 15.53 -4.63 -8.26
CA PHE A 520 14.23 -5.31 -8.33
C PHE A 520 13.88 -5.49 -9.79
N ILE A 521 13.90 -6.73 -10.24
CA ILE A 521 13.49 -7.13 -11.58
C ILE A 521 12.14 -7.80 -11.44
N LEU A 522 11.16 -7.36 -12.24
CA LEU A 522 9.91 -8.09 -12.37
C LEU A 522 10.20 -9.42 -13.08
N GLU A 523 10.06 -10.54 -12.37
CA GLU A 523 10.41 -11.89 -12.86
C GLU A 523 9.21 -12.69 -13.35
#